data_AF-Q75F40-F1
#
_entry.id   AF-Q75F40-F1
#
_cell.length_a   1.000
_cell.length_b   1.000
_cell.length_c   1.000
_cell.angle_alpha   90.00
_cell.angle_beta   90.00
_cell.angle_gamma   90.00
#
_symmetry.space_group_name_H-M   'P 1'
#
loop_
_entity.id
_entity.type
_entity.pdbx_description
1 polymer ?
#
loop_
_entity_poly.entity_id
_entity_poly.type
_entity_poly.pdbx_seq_one_letter_code
_entity_poly.pdbx_strand_id
1 'polypeptide(L)'
;MSEIYYVEEKTTSEPGVDENPILTHWLLKDDIRVCKHCRRTFEASRFSEYAAKQHLARYHTQVDETMSFTQYIQEFSPTYEWGVHKCRLHNERSFSIEFFKYIMAPSKWENELLYYDEHAVIIKDKFPKAQQHVLVIPRAIKTTLKHPTQLSITDKDKYQKHIDWALNYIWHDFTSKYKLKPGSSSPFSSHEEFNSLAHFIANFTQVGVHSVPSMENLHIHVMTTDFYSKSMKHKKHFNSFNTEFFVRWDRLPLAEVPNTDAMERRIRESELTCTYCKQGFSNRFAALSRHLGEEFHCRFVPVK
;
A
#
# COMPACT_ATOMS: atom_id res chain seq x y z
N MET A 1 3.84 -42.33 8.77
CA MET A 1 2.59 -42.17 9.53
C MET A 1 2.97 -41.81 10.95
N SER A 2 2.75 -40.57 11.35
CA SER A 2 3.01 -40.11 12.71
C SER A 2 1.90 -39.12 13.07
N GLU A 3 1.09 -39.53 14.04
CA GLU A 3 -0.15 -38.92 14.48
C GLU A 3 0.10 -37.54 15.10
N ILE A 4 -0.75 -36.58 14.74
CA ILE A 4 -0.78 -35.24 15.34
C ILE A 4 -1.88 -35.27 16.40
N TYR A 5 -1.50 -35.10 17.67
CA TYR A 5 -2.45 -34.94 18.77
C TYR A 5 -3.10 -33.55 18.70
N TYR A 6 -4.43 -33.53 18.65
CA TYR A 6 -5.22 -32.34 18.94
C TYR A 6 -5.30 -32.19 20.47
N VAL A 7 -4.96 -31.00 20.98
CA VAL A 7 -5.29 -30.62 22.37
C VAL A 7 -6.63 -29.91 22.33
N GLU A 8 -7.62 -30.55 22.96
CA GLU A 8 -8.99 -30.06 23.10
C GLU A 8 -9.06 -28.66 23.75
N GLU A 9 -10.04 -27.89 23.30
CA GLU A 9 -10.43 -26.60 23.87
C GLU A 9 -10.77 -26.76 25.35
N LYS A 10 -9.90 -26.27 26.24
CA LYS A 10 -10.33 -25.95 27.61
C LYS A 10 -10.97 -24.58 27.64
N THR A 11 -12.28 -24.58 27.45
CA THR A 11 -13.20 -23.60 28.05
C THR A 11 -13.25 -23.85 29.55
N THR A 12 -12.37 -23.21 30.31
CA THR A 12 -12.55 -23.06 31.76
C THR A 12 -12.08 -21.68 32.18
N SER A 13 -13.05 -20.80 32.39
CA SER A 13 -12.92 -19.60 33.19
C SER A 13 -12.57 -19.98 34.64
N GLU A 14 -11.34 -19.75 35.07
CA GLU A 14 -10.98 -19.73 36.50
C GLU A 14 -10.87 -18.26 36.95
N PRO A 15 -11.56 -17.86 38.03
CA PRO A 15 -11.45 -16.50 38.58
C PRO A 15 -10.20 -16.39 39.44
N GLY A 16 -9.21 -15.60 38.98
CA GLY A 16 -8.04 -15.26 39.81
C GLY A 16 -6.67 -15.26 39.12
N VAL A 17 -6.59 -15.50 37.81
CA VAL A 17 -5.34 -15.27 37.08
C VAL A 17 -5.32 -13.81 36.65
N ASP A 18 -4.39 -13.04 37.20
CA ASP A 18 -4.04 -11.72 36.69
C ASP A 18 -3.56 -11.92 35.24
N GLU A 19 -4.48 -11.75 34.28
CA GLU A 19 -4.24 -11.89 32.85
C GLU A 19 -3.40 -10.70 32.38
N ASN A 20 -2.15 -10.63 32.81
CA ASN A 20 -1.21 -9.67 32.25
C ASN A 20 -0.99 -10.05 30.78
N PRO A 21 -1.54 -9.30 29.81
CA PRO A 21 -1.59 -9.77 28.43
C PRO A 21 -0.26 -9.59 27.70
N ILE A 22 0.76 -9.03 28.37
CA ILE A 22 2.15 -9.23 27.94
C ILE A 22 2.42 -10.72 27.93
N LEU A 23 2.08 -11.46 29.00
CA LEU A 23 2.34 -12.89 29.14
C LEU A 23 1.64 -13.73 28.06
N THR A 24 0.50 -13.28 27.52
CA THR A 24 -0.19 -14.00 26.43
C THR A 24 0.56 -13.93 25.11
N HIS A 25 1.51 -13.00 24.94
CA HIS A 25 2.39 -12.90 23.78
C HIS A 25 3.71 -13.66 23.94
N TRP A 26 3.93 -14.29 25.10
CA TRP A 26 5.10 -15.07 25.41
C TRP A 26 4.70 -16.51 25.77
N LEU A 27 5.55 -17.49 25.44
CA LEU A 27 5.45 -18.83 26.02
C LEU A 27 6.57 -18.93 27.06
N LEU A 28 6.22 -19.27 28.28
CA LEU A 28 7.19 -19.51 29.35
C LEU A 28 7.36 -21.02 29.54
N LYS A 29 8.58 -21.52 29.40
CA LYS A 29 8.93 -22.90 29.72
C LYS A 29 10.39 -22.95 30.18
N ASP A 30 10.65 -23.57 31.33
CA ASP A 30 12.01 -23.85 31.84
C ASP A 30 12.94 -22.61 31.85
N ASP A 31 12.52 -21.51 32.50
CA ASP A 31 13.19 -20.19 32.54
C ASP A 31 13.45 -19.54 31.16
N ILE A 32 12.77 -19.99 30.11
CA ILE A 32 12.86 -19.42 28.77
C ILE A 32 11.52 -18.80 28.39
N ARG A 33 11.54 -17.49 28.06
CA ARG A 33 10.44 -16.78 27.41
C ARG A 33 10.63 -16.81 25.90
N VAL A 34 9.64 -17.32 25.19
CA VAL A 34 9.62 -17.34 23.72
C VAL A 34 8.60 -16.35 23.21
N CYS A 35 9.04 -15.37 22.41
CA CYS A 35 8.10 -14.43 21.79
C CYS A 35 7.20 -15.17 20.80
N LYS A 36 5.88 -15.03 20.92
CA LYS A 36 4.95 -15.63 19.95
C LYS A 36 5.01 -14.96 18.57
N HIS A 37 5.51 -13.71 18.48
CA HIS A 37 5.68 -12.98 17.22
C HIS A 37 6.99 -13.35 16.50
N CYS A 38 8.12 -13.34 17.22
CA CYS A 38 9.45 -13.47 16.61
C CYS A 38 10.18 -14.79 16.91
N ARG A 39 9.60 -15.65 17.76
CA ARG A 39 10.15 -16.92 18.25
C ARG A 39 11.53 -16.83 18.92
N ARG A 40 12.09 -15.63 19.12
CA ARG A 40 13.30 -15.44 19.91
C ARG A 40 13.05 -15.88 21.34
N THR A 41 14.02 -16.59 21.87
CA THR A 41 14.11 -17.08 23.24
C THR A 41 14.86 -16.05 24.07
N PHE A 42 14.34 -15.75 25.25
CA PHE A 42 14.95 -14.88 26.23
C PHE A 42 15.01 -15.61 27.55
N GLU A 43 16.12 -15.48 28.27
CA GLU A 43 16.26 -15.99 29.63
C GLU A 43 15.32 -15.20 30.53
N ALA A 44 14.28 -15.85 31.07
CA ALA A 44 13.17 -15.20 31.75
C ALA A 44 13.63 -14.47 33.02
N SER A 45 14.64 -15.01 33.71
CA SER A 45 15.34 -14.39 34.84
C SER A 45 16.06 -13.07 34.49
N ARG A 46 16.41 -12.83 33.22
CA ARG A 46 17.07 -11.60 32.75
C ARG A 46 16.18 -10.73 31.85
N PHE A 47 15.00 -11.22 31.49
CA PHE A 47 14.09 -10.55 30.56
C PHE A 47 13.06 -9.71 31.31
N SER A 48 13.42 -8.45 31.56
CA SER A 48 12.57 -7.49 32.27
C SER A 48 11.32 -7.11 31.48
N GLU A 49 10.31 -6.59 32.17
CA GLU A 49 9.10 -6.04 31.54
C GLU A 49 9.43 -4.90 30.56
N TYR A 50 10.44 -4.09 30.85
CA TYR A 50 10.95 -3.05 29.94
C TYR A 50 11.51 -3.65 28.65
N ALA A 51 12.32 -4.72 28.75
CA ALA A 51 12.83 -5.42 27.57
C ALA A 51 11.71 -6.09 26.76
N ALA A 52 10.68 -6.62 27.43
CA ALA A 52 9.48 -7.14 26.79
C ALA A 52 8.71 -6.05 26.05
N LYS A 53 8.53 -4.87 26.66
CA LYS A 53 7.89 -3.69 26.03
C LYS A 53 8.67 -3.18 24.84
N GLN A 54 9.99 -2.98 24.95
CA GLN A 54 10.83 -2.61 23.81
C GLN A 54 10.79 -3.64 22.68
N HIS A 55 10.70 -4.93 23.02
CA HIS A 55 10.59 -5.99 22.04
C HIS A 55 9.22 -6.00 21.35
N LEU A 56 8.13 -5.81 22.10
CA LEU A 56 6.76 -5.75 21.59
C LEU A 56 6.49 -4.47 20.79
N ALA A 57 7.09 -3.34 21.16
CA ALA A 57 7.00 -2.07 20.44
C ALA A 57 7.50 -2.15 18.99
N ARG A 58 8.29 -3.19 18.66
CA ARG A 58 8.72 -3.50 17.28
C ARG A 58 7.60 -4.09 16.42
N TYR A 59 6.65 -4.77 17.03
CA TYR A 59 5.52 -5.44 16.36
C TYR A 59 4.20 -4.68 16.55
N HIS A 60 4.10 -3.94 17.65
CA HIS A 60 3.00 -3.06 18.02
C HIS A 60 3.55 -1.64 18.18
N THR A 61 3.80 -0.95 17.06
CA THR A 61 4.41 0.40 17.05
C THR A 61 3.55 1.50 17.73
N GLN A 62 2.33 1.12 18.12
CA GLN A 62 1.35 1.87 18.90
C GLN A 62 1.68 1.86 20.40
N VAL A 63 2.52 0.95 20.88
CA VAL A 63 3.07 0.97 22.22
C VAL A 63 4.25 1.94 22.22
N ASP A 64 4.04 3.18 22.64
CA ASP A 64 5.15 4.03 23.07
C ASP A 64 5.60 3.62 24.49
N GLU A 65 6.77 4.11 24.94
CA GLU A 65 7.30 3.76 26.28
C GLU A 65 6.41 4.24 27.44
N THR A 66 5.42 5.08 27.15
CA THR A 66 4.53 5.78 28.09
C THR A 66 3.09 5.24 28.11
N MET A 67 2.67 4.51 27.08
CA MET A 67 1.34 3.94 26.94
C MET A 67 1.26 2.57 27.64
N SER A 68 0.37 2.45 28.61
CA SER A 68 0.08 1.17 29.24
C SER A 68 -0.65 0.23 28.27
N PHE A 69 -0.42 -1.07 28.41
CA PHE A 69 -1.09 -2.06 27.59
C PHE A 69 -2.62 -2.03 27.73
N THR A 70 -3.13 -1.66 28.91
CA THR A 70 -4.56 -1.45 29.15
C THR A 70 -5.14 -0.32 28.30
N GLN A 71 -4.41 0.79 28.16
CA GLN A 71 -4.79 1.90 27.27
C GLN A 71 -4.78 1.45 25.81
N TYR A 72 -3.80 0.64 25.40
CA TYR A 72 -3.75 0.07 24.06
C TYR A 72 -4.98 -0.81 23.73
N ILE A 73 -5.40 -1.70 24.64
CA ILE A 73 -6.60 -2.53 24.42
C ILE A 73 -7.88 -1.69 24.37
N GLN A 74 -8.00 -0.68 25.25
CA GLN A 74 -9.16 0.20 25.29
C GLN A 74 -9.26 1.08 24.03
N GLU A 75 -8.13 1.62 23.56
CA GLU A 75 -8.08 2.56 22.45
C GLU A 75 -8.16 1.86 21.08
N PHE A 76 -7.51 0.70 20.93
CA PHE A 76 -7.40 0.03 19.64
C PHE A 76 -8.27 -1.22 19.49
N SER A 77 -8.83 -1.75 20.58
CA SER A 77 -9.69 -2.95 20.61
C SER A 77 -9.25 -4.05 19.62
N PRO A 78 -7.98 -4.48 19.64
CA PRO A 78 -7.47 -5.41 18.64
C PRO A 78 -8.12 -6.78 18.84
N THR A 79 -8.74 -7.30 17.80
CA THR A 79 -9.27 -8.67 17.80
C THR A 79 -8.14 -9.65 17.49
N TYR A 80 -7.87 -10.57 18.42
CA TYR A 80 -6.91 -11.65 18.18
C TYR A 80 -7.52 -12.64 17.18
N GLU A 81 -6.99 -12.69 15.96
CA GLU A 81 -7.34 -13.70 14.96
C GLU A 81 -6.23 -14.77 14.89
N TRP A 82 -6.61 -16.01 15.17
CA TRP A 82 -5.69 -17.16 15.13
C TRP A 82 -5.18 -17.39 13.71
N GLY A 83 -3.86 -17.42 13.51
CA GLY A 83 -3.23 -17.75 12.23
C GLY A 83 -2.77 -16.58 11.36
N VAL A 84 -3.10 -15.33 11.70
CA VAL A 84 -2.70 -14.14 10.91
C VAL A 84 -1.17 -13.86 10.95
N HIS A 85 -0.46 -14.47 11.91
CA HIS A 85 0.97 -14.26 12.15
C HIS A 85 1.86 -15.49 11.88
N LYS A 86 1.39 -16.50 11.13
CA LYS A 86 2.14 -17.77 10.96
C LYS A 86 3.48 -17.65 10.19
N CYS A 87 3.79 -16.56 9.49
CA CYS A 87 4.99 -16.46 8.62
C CYS A 87 5.86 -15.18 8.74
N ARG A 88 5.65 -14.27 9.69
CA ARG A 88 6.35 -12.96 9.70
C ARG A 88 7.84 -12.99 10.10
N LEU A 89 8.43 -14.18 10.25
CA LEU A 89 9.74 -14.42 10.88
C LEU A 89 10.97 -14.22 9.98
N HIS A 90 10.83 -13.98 8.68
CA HIS A 90 12.00 -13.83 7.78
C HIS A 90 12.04 -12.51 6.99
N ASN A 91 11.04 -11.64 7.16
CA ASN A 91 10.81 -10.49 6.28
C ASN A 91 11.07 -9.10 6.91
N GLU A 92 11.75 -9.00 8.06
CA GLU A 92 12.03 -7.71 8.74
C GLU A 92 12.82 -6.69 7.88
N ARG A 93 13.39 -7.12 6.75
CA ARG A 93 14.06 -6.26 5.74
C ARG A 93 13.35 -6.22 4.39
N SER A 94 12.19 -6.87 4.26
CA SER A 94 11.46 -6.93 3.01
C SER A 94 10.72 -5.62 2.78
N PHE A 95 10.92 -5.04 1.59
CA PHE A 95 10.14 -3.87 1.14
C PHE A 95 8.63 -4.13 1.15
N SER A 96 8.20 -5.40 1.18
CA SER A 96 6.80 -5.80 1.16
C SER A 96 5.98 -5.34 2.37
N ILE A 97 6.61 -5.03 3.51
CA ILE A 97 5.93 -4.62 4.77
C ILE A 97 6.14 -3.14 5.13
N GLU A 98 6.75 -2.35 4.25
CA GLU A 98 7.19 -0.97 4.53
C GLU A 98 6.04 -0.05 4.99
N PHE A 99 4.81 -0.31 4.56
CA PHE A 99 3.66 0.54 4.85
C PHE A 99 3.07 0.35 6.25
N PHE A 100 3.41 -0.73 6.95
CA PHE A 100 2.91 -0.96 8.31
C PHE A 100 3.24 0.19 9.27
N LYS A 101 4.42 0.81 9.13
CA LYS A 101 4.81 1.94 10.00
C LYS A 101 3.87 3.14 9.87
N TYR A 102 3.39 3.42 8.64
CA TYR A 102 2.43 4.51 8.38
C TYR A 102 1.03 4.14 8.86
N ILE A 103 0.61 2.90 8.61
CA ILE A 103 -0.72 2.41 9.02
C ILE A 103 -0.91 2.45 10.54
N MET A 104 0.10 1.96 11.26
CA MET A 104 0.02 1.74 12.70
C MET A 104 0.24 3.01 13.52
N ALA A 105 1.16 3.90 13.10
CA ALA A 105 1.51 5.10 13.85
C ALA A 105 1.74 6.33 12.94
N PRO A 106 0.72 6.79 12.20
CA PRO A 106 0.88 7.86 11.21
C PRO A 106 1.40 9.19 11.82
N SER A 107 1.02 9.50 13.07
CA SER A 107 1.48 10.69 13.79
C SER A 107 2.99 10.75 14.06
N LYS A 108 3.70 9.61 13.99
CA LYS A 108 5.17 9.58 14.09
C LYS A 108 5.86 9.92 12.76
N TRP A 109 5.11 9.94 11.65
CA TRP A 109 5.63 10.07 10.30
C TRP A 109 4.98 11.22 9.52
N GLU A 110 4.42 12.23 10.20
CA GLU A 110 3.61 13.29 9.57
C GLU A 110 4.32 14.00 8.41
N ASN A 111 5.64 14.17 8.49
CA ASN A 111 6.44 14.78 7.42
C ASN A 111 6.49 13.95 6.12
N GLU A 112 6.19 12.66 6.18
CA GLU A 112 6.14 11.74 5.04
C GLU A 112 4.71 11.49 4.52
N LEU A 113 3.69 11.95 5.26
CA LEU A 113 2.29 11.75 4.92
C LEU A 113 1.72 13.00 4.25
N LEU A 114 0.87 12.79 3.25
CA LEU A 114 0.06 13.87 2.67
C LEU A 114 -1.23 14.09 3.47
N TYR A 115 -1.78 13.00 4.01
CA TYR A 115 -3.02 12.98 4.77
C TYR A 115 -3.10 11.68 5.56
N TYR A 116 -3.76 11.71 6.71
CA TYR A 116 -4.25 10.51 7.38
C TYR A 116 -5.51 10.79 8.19
N ASP A 117 -6.36 9.78 8.32
CA ASP A 117 -7.47 9.72 9.28
C ASP A 117 -7.52 8.31 9.90
N GLU A 118 -8.56 8.02 10.68
CA GLU A 118 -8.83 6.70 11.27
C GLU A 118 -8.96 5.55 10.25
N HIS A 119 -9.14 5.82 8.96
CA HIS A 119 -9.42 4.82 7.95
C HIS A 119 -8.28 4.60 6.95
N ALA A 120 -7.58 5.66 6.55
CA ALA A 120 -6.55 5.60 5.52
C ALA A 120 -5.37 6.52 5.81
N VAL A 121 -4.22 6.18 5.20
CA VAL A 121 -3.08 7.07 5.04
C VAL A 121 -2.86 7.33 3.55
N ILE A 122 -2.42 8.54 3.20
CA ILE A 122 -2.09 8.93 1.83
C ILE A 122 -0.64 9.39 1.79
N ILE A 123 0.16 8.79 0.91
CA ILE A 123 1.58 9.08 0.76
C ILE A 123 1.96 9.29 -0.70
N LYS A 124 3.07 9.98 -0.95
CA LYS A 124 3.73 9.94 -2.27
C LYS A 124 4.41 8.59 -2.46
N ASP A 125 4.29 7.99 -3.64
CA ASP A 125 5.06 6.81 -3.97
C ASP A 125 6.56 7.19 -4.00
N LYS A 126 7.39 6.44 -3.27
CA LYS A 126 8.85 6.67 -3.18
C LYS A 126 9.55 6.52 -4.53
N PHE A 127 8.98 5.73 -5.44
CA PHE A 127 9.47 5.48 -6.79
C PHE A 127 8.37 5.80 -7.82
N PRO A 128 7.98 7.08 -7.95
CA PRO A 128 6.79 7.47 -8.70
C PRO A 128 6.90 7.06 -10.18
N LYS A 129 5.83 6.55 -10.77
CA LYS A 129 5.86 6.02 -12.15
C LYS A 129 5.38 7.04 -13.19
N ALA A 130 4.93 8.20 -12.73
CA ALA A 130 4.51 9.36 -13.48
C ALA A 130 4.90 10.64 -12.69
N GLN A 131 4.62 11.82 -13.19
CA GLN A 131 4.88 13.08 -12.46
C GLN A 131 4.12 13.12 -11.13
N GLN A 132 2.87 12.67 -11.11
CA GLN A 132 2.09 12.48 -9.89
C GLN A 132 1.84 11.01 -9.66
N HIS A 133 2.24 10.50 -8.49
CA HIS A 133 1.93 9.15 -8.08
C HIS A 133 1.81 9.09 -6.56
N VAL A 134 0.58 8.95 -6.08
CA VAL A 134 0.26 8.84 -4.66
C VAL A 134 -0.44 7.51 -4.39
N LEU A 135 -0.33 7.06 -3.15
CA LEU A 135 -0.88 5.79 -2.69
C LEU A 135 -1.88 6.07 -1.57
N VAL A 136 -3.11 5.58 -1.72
CA VAL A 136 -4.11 5.53 -0.65
C VAL A 136 -4.04 4.14 -0.03
N ILE A 137 -3.76 4.08 1.28
CA ILE A 137 -3.45 2.82 1.98
C ILE A 137 -4.46 2.66 3.14
N PRO A 138 -5.32 1.63 3.10
CA PRO A 138 -6.19 1.28 4.21
C PRO A 138 -5.43 1.00 5.51
N ARG A 139 -5.92 1.55 6.63
CA ARG A 139 -5.34 1.33 7.96
C ARG A 139 -5.87 0.08 8.65
N ALA A 140 -7.14 -0.25 8.46
CA ALA A 140 -7.76 -1.41 9.09
C ALA A 140 -7.05 -2.70 8.63
N ILE A 141 -6.54 -3.50 9.57
CA ILE A 141 -5.78 -4.72 9.27
C ILE A 141 -6.57 -5.68 8.37
N LYS A 142 -7.85 -5.84 8.66
CA LYS A 142 -8.78 -6.69 7.87
C LYS A 142 -8.92 -6.24 6.42
N THR A 143 -8.70 -4.96 6.12
CA THR A 143 -8.81 -4.43 4.75
C THR A 143 -7.44 -4.33 4.09
N THR A 144 -6.42 -3.87 4.81
CA THR A 144 -5.06 -3.70 4.27
C THR A 144 -4.43 -5.02 3.86
N LEU A 145 -4.84 -6.15 4.43
CA LEU A 145 -4.36 -7.49 4.06
C LEU A 145 -5.29 -8.24 3.09
N LYS A 146 -6.39 -7.63 2.64
CA LYS A 146 -7.24 -8.23 1.60
C LYS A 146 -6.49 -8.25 0.27
N HIS A 147 -6.83 -9.25 -0.55
CA HIS A 147 -6.39 -9.26 -1.94
C HIS A 147 -6.92 -8.00 -2.66
N PRO A 148 -6.08 -7.23 -3.38
CA PRO A 148 -6.49 -5.93 -3.93
C PRO A 148 -7.70 -5.98 -4.88
N THR A 149 -7.84 -7.09 -5.60
CA THR A 149 -8.94 -7.26 -6.55
C THR A 149 -10.28 -7.64 -5.92
N GLN A 150 -10.32 -7.87 -4.60
CA GLN A 150 -11.47 -8.41 -3.86
C GLN A 150 -12.08 -7.37 -2.90
N LEU A 151 -11.88 -6.07 -3.18
CA LEU A 151 -12.51 -5.00 -2.42
C LEU A 151 -14.00 -4.93 -2.73
N SER A 152 -14.83 -5.14 -1.70
CA SER A 152 -16.29 -5.05 -1.82
C SER A 152 -16.74 -3.63 -2.14
N ILE A 153 -18.00 -3.48 -2.58
CA ILE A 153 -18.60 -2.16 -2.82
C ILE A 153 -18.54 -1.31 -1.54
N THR A 154 -18.83 -1.88 -0.38
CA THR A 154 -18.72 -1.20 0.93
C THR A 154 -17.29 -0.77 1.24
N ASP A 155 -16.28 -1.61 0.94
CA ASP A 155 -14.88 -1.21 1.08
C ASP A 155 -14.59 -0.01 0.17
N LYS A 156 -15.04 -0.05 -1.09
CA LYS A 156 -14.81 1.03 -2.06
C LYS A 156 -15.44 2.35 -1.62
N ASP A 157 -16.69 2.34 -1.20
CA ASP A 157 -17.41 3.54 -0.73
C ASP A 157 -16.66 4.21 0.44
N LYS A 158 -16.07 3.41 1.33
CA LYS A 158 -15.28 3.90 2.46
C LYS A 158 -14.03 4.68 2.04
N TYR A 159 -13.38 4.29 0.95
CA TYR A 159 -12.14 4.90 0.46
C TYR A 159 -12.33 5.91 -0.67
N GLN A 160 -13.55 6.03 -1.22
CA GLN A 160 -13.82 6.96 -2.33
C GLN A 160 -13.45 8.40 -1.95
N LYS A 161 -13.82 8.86 -0.75
CA LYS A 161 -13.46 10.20 -0.26
C LYS A 161 -11.95 10.45 -0.22
N HIS A 162 -11.14 9.42 0.07
CA HIS A 162 -9.67 9.51 0.13
C HIS A 162 -9.06 9.52 -1.27
N ILE A 163 -9.67 8.79 -2.21
CA ILE A 163 -9.31 8.82 -3.63
C ILE A 163 -9.62 10.20 -4.21
N ASP A 164 -10.79 10.76 -3.93
CA ASP A 164 -11.19 12.08 -4.41
C ASP A 164 -10.27 13.17 -3.86
N TRP A 165 -9.90 13.07 -2.57
CA TRP A 165 -8.89 13.93 -1.95
C TRP A 165 -7.54 13.83 -2.68
N ALA A 166 -7.07 12.61 -2.96
CA ALA A 166 -5.82 12.36 -3.66
C ALA A 166 -5.85 12.89 -5.10
N LEU A 167 -6.97 12.73 -5.81
CA LEU A 167 -7.18 13.28 -7.16
C LEU A 167 -7.11 14.81 -7.16
N ASN A 168 -7.77 15.46 -6.20
CA ASN A 168 -7.71 16.90 -6.03
C ASN A 168 -6.29 17.38 -5.71
N TYR A 169 -5.58 16.67 -4.83
CA TYR A 169 -4.18 16.96 -4.50
C TYR A 169 -3.28 16.89 -5.75
N ILE A 170 -3.35 15.80 -6.53
CA ILE A 170 -2.49 15.65 -7.71
C ILE A 170 -2.82 16.66 -8.81
N TRP A 171 -4.08 17.03 -8.97
CA TRP A 171 -4.47 18.09 -9.90
C TRP A 171 -3.85 19.42 -9.49
N HIS A 172 -4.04 19.86 -8.25
CA HIS A 172 -3.51 21.13 -7.75
C HIS A 172 -1.96 21.16 -7.79
N ASP A 173 -1.30 20.09 -7.35
CA ASP A 173 0.16 19.99 -7.39
C ASP A 173 0.70 19.97 -8.83
N PHE A 174 0.00 19.34 -9.78
CA PHE A 174 0.41 19.32 -11.18
C PHE A 174 0.20 20.69 -11.86
N THR A 175 -0.98 21.30 -11.74
CA THR A 175 -1.32 22.56 -12.41
C THR A 175 -0.58 23.76 -11.83
N SER A 176 -0.15 23.69 -10.56
CA SER A 176 0.76 24.69 -9.98
C SER A 176 2.20 24.59 -10.50
N LYS A 177 2.63 23.42 -10.96
CA LYS A 177 3.99 23.17 -11.46
C LYS A 177 4.13 23.29 -12.97
N TYR A 178 3.06 23.11 -13.71
CA TYR A 178 3.09 23.08 -15.17
C TYR A 178 2.02 23.96 -15.79
N LYS A 179 2.32 24.52 -16.97
CA LYS A 179 1.36 25.15 -17.88
C LYS A 179 1.26 24.34 -19.16
N LEU A 180 0.10 24.38 -19.80
CA LEU A 180 -0.12 23.81 -21.12
C LEU A 180 0.55 24.66 -22.21
N LYS A 181 1.21 24.02 -23.18
CA LYS A 181 1.74 24.69 -24.38
C LYS A 181 0.62 24.97 -25.38
N PRO A 182 0.65 26.09 -26.10
CA PRO A 182 -0.28 26.35 -27.20
C PRO A 182 -0.20 25.26 -28.28
N GLY A 183 -1.34 24.90 -28.87
CA GLY A 183 -1.41 23.88 -29.93
C GLY A 183 -1.23 22.44 -29.45
N SER A 184 -1.25 22.19 -28.13
CA SER A 184 -1.27 20.84 -27.59
C SER A 184 -2.54 20.10 -28.01
N SER A 185 -2.38 18.86 -28.46
CA SER A 185 -3.47 17.89 -28.57
C SER A 185 -3.54 17.04 -27.30
N SER A 186 -4.57 16.19 -27.19
CA SER A 186 -4.83 15.20 -26.11
C SER A 186 -3.67 15.01 -25.11
N PRO A 187 -3.89 15.19 -23.79
CA PRO A 187 -5.19 15.10 -23.13
C PRO A 187 -5.92 16.44 -22.94
N PHE A 188 -5.28 17.57 -23.28
CA PHE A 188 -5.88 18.90 -23.13
C PHE A 188 -5.72 19.69 -24.43
N SER A 189 -6.82 20.20 -24.95
CA SER A 189 -6.88 21.06 -26.14
C SER A 189 -6.91 22.55 -25.80
N SER A 190 -7.21 22.91 -24.55
CA SER A 190 -7.24 24.29 -24.10
C SER A 190 -6.76 24.47 -22.65
N HIS A 191 -6.51 25.72 -22.26
CA HIS A 191 -6.15 26.05 -20.87
C HIS A 191 -7.31 25.84 -19.91
N GLU A 192 -8.55 26.01 -20.38
CA GLU A 192 -9.76 25.73 -19.59
C GLU A 192 -9.86 24.24 -19.27
N GLU A 193 -9.63 23.37 -20.25
CA GLU A 193 -9.58 21.91 -20.02
C GLU A 193 -8.46 21.52 -19.05
N PHE A 194 -7.27 22.10 -19.22
CA PHE A 194 -6.13 21.86 -18.32
C PHE A 194 -6.41 22.24 -16.86
N ASN A 195 -7.11 23.35 -16.65
CA ASN A 195 -7.48 23.83 -15.32
C ASN A 195 -8.82 23.28 -14.81
N SER A 196 -9.48 22.42 -15.57
CA SER A 196 -10.71 21.75 -15.12
C SER A 196 -10.35 20.47 -14.37
N LEU A 197 -10.64 20.43 -13.06
CA LEU A 197 -10.44 19.22 -12.25
C LEU A 197 -11.13 18.00 -12.86
N ALA A 198 -12.38 18.15 -13.30
CA ALA A 198 -13.16 17.06 -13.89
C ALA A 198 -12.52 16.53 -15.18
N HIS A 199 -12.07 17.43 -16.08
CA HIS A 199 -11.42 17.03 -17.33
C HIS A 199 -10.06 16.39 -17.08
N PHE A 200 -9.28 16.93 -16.14
CA PHE A 200 -8.00 16.39 -15.72
C PHE A 200 -8.14 14.97 -15.18
N ILE A 201 -9.07 14.74 -14.26
CA ILE A 201 -9.35 13.42 -13.70
C ILE A 201 -9.73 12.44 -14.81
N ALA A 202 -10.69 12.82 -15.67
CA ALA A 202 -11.23 11.95 -16.70
C ALA A 202 -10.20 11.55 -17.77
N ASN A 203 -9.31 12.46 -18.17
CA ASN A 203 -8.47 12.29 -19.36
C ASN A 203 -6.99 12.10 -19.07
N PHE A 204 -6.52 12.41 -17.85
CA PHE A 204 -5.09 12.41 -17.53
C PHE A 204 -4.75 11.72 -16.21
N THR A 205 -5.72 11.07 -15.56
CA THR A 205 -5.47 10.28 -14.36
C THR A 205 -5.93 8.84 -14.50
N GLN A 206 -5.37 8.00 -13.67
CA GLN A 206 -5.89 6.66 -13.44
C GLN A 206 -5.83 6.30 -11.95
N VAL A 207 -6.84 5.56 -11.52
CA VAL A 207 -6.97 5.04 -10.15
C VAL A 207 -7.18 3.54 -10.22
N GLY A 208 -6.48 2.78 -9.38
CA GLY A 208 -6.60 1.33 -9.38
C GLY A 208 -5.58 0.62 -8.51
N VAL A 209 -5.54 -0.70 -8.64
CA VAL A 209 -4.65 -1.59 -7.90
C VAL A 209 -3.92 -2.52 -8.85
N HIS A 210 -2.76 -3.01 -8.45
CA HIS A 210 -2.16 -4.15 -9.14
C HIS A 210 -2.91 -5.45 -8.80
N SER A 211 -3.24 -6.23 -9.82
CA SER A 211 -3.88 -7.54 -9.71
C SER A 211 -3.06 -8.54 -8.93
N VAL A 212 -1.72 -8.48 -9.05
CA VAL A 212 -0.77 -9.23 -8.24
C VAL A 212 0.03 -8.21 -7.41
N PRO A 213 -0.22 -8.09 -6.09
CA PRO A 213 0.42 -7.08 -5.27
C PRO A 213 1.93 -7.37 -5.08
N SER A 214 2.75 -6.33 -5.20
CA SER A 214 4.20 -6.40 -4.89
C SER A 214 4.51 -6.12 -3.42
N MET A 215 3.54 -5.60 -2.66
CA MET A 215 3.64 -5.33 -1.23
C MET A 215 2.45 -5.97 -0.51
N GLU A 216 2.63 -6.33 0.76
CA GLU A 216 1.60 -7.04 1.53
C GLU A 216 0.38 -6.15 1.82
N ASN A 217 0.63 -4.87 2.12
CA ASN A 217 -0.44 -3.92 2.36
C ASN A 217 -1.06 -3.48 1.05
N LEU A 218 -2.38 -3.57 0.96
CA LEU A 218 -3.19 -2.95 -0.07
C LEU A 218 -2.85 -1.48 -0.20
N HIS A 219 -2.60 -1.06 -1.43
CA HIS A 219 -2.34 0.32 -1.78
C HIS A 219 -3.05 0.61 -3.10
N ILE A 220 -3.88 1.65 -3.09
CA ILE A 220 -4.61 2.13 -4.25
C ILE A 220 -3.76 3.21 -4.90
N HIS A 221 -3.36 2.98 -6.14
CA HIS A 221 -2.60 3.94 -6.92
C HIS A 221 -3.54 5.04 -7.41
N VAL A 222 -3.17 6.30 -7.16
CA VAL A 222 -3.80 7.48 -7.76
C VAL A 222 -2.68 8.25 -8.46
N MET A 223 -2.73 8.34 -9.79
CA MET A 223 -1.60 8.86 -10.56
C MET A 223 -2.00 9.51 -11.87
N THR A 224 -1.12 10.35 -12.41
CA THR A 224 -1.22 10.86 -13.77
C THR A 224 -0.81 9.81 -14.80
N THR A 225 -1.31 9.92 -16.02
CA THR A 225 -1.05 8.96 -17.12
C THR A 225 0.10 9.39 -18.05
N ASP A 226 0.94 10.33 -17.61
CA ASP A 226 2.11 10.78 -18.39
C ASP A 226 3.22 9.72 -18.50
N PHE A 227 3.36 8.89 -17.47
CA PHE A 227 4.42 7.88 -17.33
C PHE A 227 5.85 8.39 -17.59
N TYR A 228 6.07 9.71 -17.47
CA TYR A 228 7.37 10.35 -17.60
C TYR A 228 7.96 10.49 -16.21
N SER A 229 8.86 9.58 -15.83
CA SER A 229 9.52 9.62 -14.52
C SER A 229 10.90 8.96 -14.55
N LYS A 230 11.84 9.48 -13.76
CA LYS A 230 13.16 8.86 -13.55
C LYS A 230 13.10 7.45 -12.93
N SER A 231 12.00 7.12 -12.24
CA SER A 231 11.78 5.80 -11.62
C SER A 231 11.05 4.80 -12.56
N MET A 232 10.62 5.26 -13.73
CA MET A 232 10.11 4.41 -14.81
C MET A 232 11.32 3.83 -15.58
N LYS A 233 11.77 2.62 -15.20
CA LYS A 233 13.07 2.07 -15.63
C LYS A 233 13.01 0.92 -16.63
N HIS A 234 11.93 0.13 -16.60
CA HIS A 234 11.87 -1.12 -17.37
C HIS A 234 10.45 -1.41 -17.86
N LYS A 235 10.34 -2.33 -18.84
CA LYS A 235 9.06 -2.79 -19.42
C LYS A 235 8.05 -3.23 -18.35
N LYS A 236 8.48 -3.99 -17.33
CA LYS A 236 7.61 -4.42 -16.23
C LYS A 236 6.98 -3.23 -15.49
N HIS A 237 7.73 -2.16 -15.26
CA HIS A 237 7.20 -0.96 -14.60
C HIS A 237 6.14 -0.26 -15.45
N PHE A 238 6.29 -0.22 -16.78
CA PHE A 238 5.32 0.45 -17.64
C PHE A 238 4.07 -0.41 -17.81
N ASN A 239 4.26 -1.67 -18.18
CA ASN A 239 3.16 -2.59 -18.46
C ASN A 239 2.36 -2.98 -17.20
N SER A 240 2.94 -2.90 -15.99
CA SER A 240 2.16 -3.12 -14.76
C SER A 240 1.02 -2.11 -14.58
N PHE A 241 1.12 -0.92 -15.20
CA PHE A 241 0.09 0.13 -15.16
C PHE A 241 -0.73 0.26 -16.45
N ASN A 242 -0.28 -0.36 -17.55
CA ASN A 242 -0.82 -0.17 -18.89
C ASN A 242 -1.30 -1.48 -19.55
N THR A 243 -1.61 -2.49 -18.72
CA THR A 243 -2.19 -3.79 -19.13
C THR A 243 -3.26 -4.19 -18.11
N GLU A 244 -3.91 -5.35 -18.31
CA GLU A 244 -4.88 -5.89 -17.33
C GLU A 244 -4.25 -6.24 -15.98
N PHE A 245 -2.91 -6.17 -15.87
CA PHE A 245 -2.24 -6.22 -14.58
C PHE A 245 -2.71 -5.08 -13.65
N PHE A 246 -3.03 -3.91 -14.20
CA PHE A 246 -3.61 -2.79 -13.46
C PHE A 246 -5.14 -2.86 -13.51
N VAL A 247 -5.75 -3.19 -12.39
CA VAL A 247 -7.21 -3.24 -12.26
C VAL A 247 -7.69 -1.87 -11.84
N ARG A 248 -8.39 -1.19 -12.76
CA ARG A 248 -8.96 0.13 -12.47
C ARG A 248 -9.98 0.07 -11.33
N TRP A 249 -10.04 1.14 -10.56
CA TRP A 249 -10.93 1.26 -9.40
C TRP A 249 -12.40 1.06 -9.73
N ASP A 250 -12.85 1.57 -10.88
CA ASP A 250 -14.21 1.40 -11.41
C ASP A 250 -14.54 -0.05 -11.80
N ARG A 251 -13.54 -0.92 -11.98
CA ARG A 251 -13.69 -2.34 -12.33
C ARG A 251 -13.64 -3.30 -11.15
N LEU A 252 -13.41 -2.79 -9.93
CA LEU A 252 -13.39 -3.61 -8.71
C LEU A 252 -14.80 -3.79 -8.12
N PRO A 253 -15.09 -4.93 -7.46
CA PRO A 253 -14.25 -6.13 -7.35
C PRO A 253 -14.22 -6.96 -8.64
N LEU A 254 -13.19 -7.78 -8.80
CA LEU A 254 -13.19 -8.83 -9.81
C LEU A 254 -13.92 -10.08 -9.30
N ALA A 255 -14.58 -10.81 -10.20
CA ALA A 255 -15.26 -12.05 -9.89
C ALA A 255 -14.32 -13.13 -9.33
N GLU A 256 -13.07 -13.16 -9.82
CA GLU A 256 -12.05 -14.10 -9.41
C GLU A 256 -10.71 -13.40 -9.19
N VAL A 257 -9.87 -13.99 -8.34
CA VAL A 257 -8.48 -13.55 -8.16
C VAL A 257 -7.68 -13.92 -9.41
N PRO A 258 -7.05 -12.95 -10.10
CA PRO A 258 -6.26 -13.24 -11.29
C PRO A 258 -5.10 -14.19 -10.99
N ASN A 259 -4.88 -15.17 -11.88
CA ASN A 259 -3.75 -16.07 -11.77
C ASN A 259 -2.41 -15.33 -11.97
N THR A 260 -1.49 -15.47 -11.02
CA THR A 260 -0.20 -14.77 -11.00
C THR A 260 0.62 -14.99 -12.26
N ASP A 261 0.86 -16.24 -12.65
CA ASP A 261 1.71 -16.57 -13.80
C ASP A 261 1.12 -16.04 -15.10
N ALA A 262 -0.20 -16.11 -15.25
CA ALA A 262 -0.91 -15.54 -16.38
C ALA A 262 -0.74 -14.02 -16.45
N MET A 263 -0.86 -13.32 -15.32
CA MET A 263 -0.67 -11.86 -15.25
C MET A 263 0.78 -11.44 -15.50
N GLU A 264 1.75 -12.16 -14.97
CA GLU A 264 3.17 -11.90 -15.24
C GLU A 264 3.53 -12.15 -16.70
N ARG A 265 2.96 -13.19 -17.32
CA ARG A 265 3.08 -13.43 -18.74
C ARG A 265 2.48 -12.30 -19.57
N ARG A 266 1.28 -11.80 -19.22
CA ARG A 266 0.66 -10.63 -19.90
C ARG A 266 1.57 -9.41 -19.88
N ILE A 267 2.17 -9.06 -18.75
CA ILE A 267 3.16 -7.97 -18.68
C ILE A 267 4.30 -8.19 -19.68
N ARG A 268 4.86 -9.40 -19.72
CA ARG A 268 6.02 -9.73 -20.54
C ARG A 268 5.71 -9.73 -22.03
N GLU A 269 4.54 -10.21 -22.42
CA GLU A 269 4.15 -10.38 -23.82
C GLU A 269 3.51 -9.11 -24.42
N SER A 270 2.84 -8.29 -23.61
CA SER A 270 2.18 -7.07 -24.09
C SER A 270 3.16 -6.08 -24.71
N GLU A 271 2.80 -5.53 -25.86
CA GLU A 271 3.56 -4.49 -26.52
C GLU A 271 3.61 -3.19 -25.70
N LEU A 272 4.75 -2.51 -25.72
CA LEU A 272 4.91 -1.17 -25.18
C LEU A 272 4.17 -0.15 -26.08
N THR A 273 3.11 0.45 -25.57
CA THR A 273 2.27 1.40 -26.33
C THR A 273 2.24 2.77 -25.66
N CYS A 274 2.51 3.85 -26.39
CA CYS A 274 2.46 5.21 -25.86
C CYS A 274 1.04 5.59 -25.40
N THR A 275 0.91 6.20 -24.22
CA THR A 275 -0.38 6.59 -23.66
C THR A 275 -1.00 7.81 -24.34
N TYR A 276 -0.18 8.67 -24.94
CA TYR A 276 -0.61 9.86 -25.68
C TYR A 276 -1.05 9.52 -27.11
N CYS A 277 -0.14 9.05 -27.97
CA CYS A 277 -0.37 8.89 -29.40
C CYS A 277 -0.71 7.46 -29.85
N LYS A 278 -0.69 6.49 -28.91
CA LYS A 278 -0.95 5.06 -29.16
C LYS A 278 0.07 4.37 -30.08
N GLN A 279 1.21 4.99 -30.38
CA GLN A 279 2.30 4.36 -31.11
C GLN A 279 2.86 3.15 -30.34
N GLY A 280 3.05 2.03 -31.04
CA GLY A 280 3.71 0.82 -30.53
C GLY A 280 5.24 0.88 -30.61
N PHE A 281 5.91 0.31 -29.62
CA PHE A 281 7.38 0.28 -29.47
C PHE A 281 7.92 -1.15 -29.34
N SER A 282 7.07 -2.16 -29.55
CA SER A 282 7.39 -3.58 -29.36
C SER A 282 7.98 -3.82 -27.96
N ASN A 283 9.24 -4.24 -27.86
CA ASN A 283 9.96 -4.47 -26.60
C ASN A 283 11.00 -3.37 -26.26
N ARG A 284 11.05 -2.27 -27.02
CA ARG A 284 12.09 -1.24 -26.91
C ARG A 284 11.75 -0.19 -25.85
N PHE A 285 11.91 -0.55 -24.57
CA PHE A 285 11.59 0.35 -23.45
C PHE A 285 12.33 1.69 -23.48
N ALA A 286 13.63 1.72 -23.81
CA ALA A 286 14.38 2.97 -23.89
C ALA A 286 13.82 3.94 -24.95
N ALA A 287 13.32 3.40 -26.07
CA ALA A 287 12.68 4.20 -27.11
C ALA A 287 11.34 4.78 -26.63
N LEU A 288 10.50 3.96 -25.96
CA LEU A 288 9.26 4.44 -25.36
C LEU A 288 9.53 5.51 -24.29
N SER A 289 10.49 5.27 -23.39
CA SER A 289 10.82 6.19 -22.29
C SER A 289 11.24 7.56 -22.82
N ARG A 290 12.08 7.62 -23.85
CA ARG A 290 12.44 8.86 -24.54
C ARG A 290 11.21 9.53 -25.17
N HIS A 291 10.39 8.75 -25.87
CA HIS A 291 9.19 9.27 -26.54
C HIS A 291 8.16 9.84 -25.56
N LEU A 292 7.92 9.18 -24.41
CA LEU A 292 7.04 9.73 -23.36
C LEU A 292 7.56 11.07 -22.82
N GLY A 293 8.89 11.23 -22.72
CA GLY A 293 9.50 12.52 -22.39
C GLY A 293 9.27 13.58 -23.46
N GLU A 294 9.41 13.23 -24.74
CA GLU A 294 9.09 14.12 -25.86
C GLU A 294 7.60 14.53 -25.84
N GLU A 295 6.69 13.58 -25.70
CA GLU A 295 5.24 13.83 -25.60
C GLU A 295 4.91 14.74 -24.41
N PHE A 296 5.54 14.52 -23.25
CA PHE A 296 5.37 15.35 -22.06
C PHE A 296 5.85 16.78 -22.31
N HIS A 297 7.10 16.96 -22.78
CA HIS A 297 7.68 18.29 -23.02
C HIS A 297 7.05 19.03 -24.19
N CYS A 298 6.46 18.33 -25.16
CA CYS A 298 5.67 18.95 -26.22
C CYS A 298 4.36 19.56 -25.70
N ARG A 299 3.84 19.11 -24.55
CA ARG A 299 2.57 19.58 -23.97
C ARG A 299 2.73 20.50 -22.78
N PHE A 300 3.73 20.25 -21.93
CA PHE A 300 3.83 20.93 -20.64
C PHE A 300 5.12 21.73 -20.53
N VAL A 301 5.03 22.93 -19.96
CA VAL A 301 6.17 23.75 -19.54
C VAL A 301 6.14 23.96 -18.03
N PRO A 302 7.27 23.87 -17.33
CA PRO A 302 7.32 24.22 -15.92
C PRO A 302 6.92 25.68 -15.68
N VAL A 303 6.17 25.93 -14.61
CA VAL A 303 5.97 27.26 -14.04
C VAL A 303 7.30 27.65 -13.40
N LYS A 304 7.86 28.79 -13.81
CA LYS A 304 9.06 29.37 -13.19
C LYS A 304 8.74 29.95 -11.83
#